data_AF-A0A2E7BJI5-F1
#
_entry.id   AF-A0A2E7BJI5-F1
#
_cell.length_a   1.000
_cell.length_b   1.000
_cell.length_c   1.000
_cell.angle_alpha   90.00
_cell.angle_beta   90.00
_cell.angle_gamma   90.00
#
_symmetry.space_group_name_H-M   'P 1'
#
loop_
_entity.id
_entity.type
_entity.pdbx_description
1 polymer ?
#
loop_
_entity_poly.entity_id
_entity_poly.type
_entity_poly.pdbx_seq_one_letter_code
_entity_poly.pdbx_strand_id
1 'polypeptide(L)'
;MTFTGAIGTACMFPLRAIIRACVTLRIHPNILTLVGVVINFLAAWQFAQGRFIPAGFIMLVANIFDFIDGKVAEETNLASRFGGFWDSVMDRFSDLSLFIGVMYLYSQLGRTDYVMIAAFAMMFSVMTSYTRARAESMIDKCKVGFMERPERIVLVMIGAFTNRMGAVLWVILILSVVTVLDRIYFTWQVLNSQETNKR
;
A
#
# COMPACT_ATOMS: atom_id res chain seq x y z
N MET A 1 18.79 19.19 17.48
CA MET A 1 18.19 17.90 17.04
C MET A 1 16.68 18.06 17.09
N THR A 2 15.99 18.00 15.95
CA THR A 2 14.53 18.12 15.92
C THR A 2 13.88 16.89 16.56
N PHE A 3 12.74 17.07 17.25
CA PHE A 3 11.99 15.98 17.90
C PHE A 3 11.64 14.86 16.90
N THR A 4 11.36 15.23 15.65
CA THR A 4 11.16 14.33 14.50
C THR A 4 12.42 13.51 14.16
N GLY A 5 13.60 14.11 14.26
CA GLY A 5 14.88 13.42 14.02
C GLY A 5 15.22 12.41 15.13
N ALA A 6 14.87 12.71 16.38
CA ALA A 6 15.09 11.80 17.52
C ALA A 6 14.19 10.55 17.43
N ILE A 7 12.90 10.71 17.11
CA ILE A 7 11.97 9.60 16.90
C ILE A 7 12.40 8.76 15.69
N GLY A 8 12.78 9.40 14.57
CA GLY A 8 13.30 8.70 13.41
C GLY A 8 14.56 7.88 13.75
N THR A 9 15.47 8.42 14.55
CA THR A 9 16.70 7.72 14.94
C THR A 9 16.41 6.55 15.89
N ALA A 10 15.47 6.70 16.82
CA ALA A 10 15.06 5.65 17.76
C ALA A 10 14.36 4.48 17.06
N CYS A 11 13.41 4.75 16.16
CA CYS A 11 12.75 3.72 15.36
C CYS A 11 13.70 3.02 14.38
N MET A 12 14.70 3.74 13.87
CA MET A 12 15.69 3.17 12.96
C MET A 12 16.74 2.29 13.65
N PHE A 13 16.93 2.39 14.97
CA PHE A 13 17.93 1.58 15.67
C PHE A 13 17.71 0.05 15.54
N PRO A 14 16.52 -0.51 15.87
CA PRO A 14 16.26 -1.93 15.66
C PRO A 14 16.20 -2.30 14.18
N LEU A 15 15.62 -1.43 13.33
CA LEU A 15 15.53 -1.67 11.89
C LEU A 15 16.91 -1.82 11.24
N ARG A 16 17.88 -0.97 11.62
CA ARG A 16 19.26 -1.06 11.12
C ARG A 16 19.97 -2.35 11.51
N ALA A 17 19.58 -2.98 12.63
CA ALA A 17 20.14 -4.28 12.99
C ALA A 17 19.59 -5.38 12.07
N ILE A 18 18.29 -5.36 11.79
CA ILE A 18 17.64 -6.31 10.88
C ILE A 18 18.15 -6.14 9.45
N ILE A 19 18.22 -4.90 8.94
CA ILE A 19 18.78 -4.60 7.62
C ILE A 19 20.20 -5.15 7.50
N ARG A 20 21.08 -4.85 8.47
CA ARG A 20 22.46 -5.36 8.47
C ARG A 20 22.54 -6.88 8.50
N ALA A 21 21.65 -7.55 9.25
CA ALA A 21 21.58 -9.01 9.27
C ALA A 21 21.17 -9.55 7.89
N CYS A 22 20.14 -8.99 7.26
CA CYS A 22 19.70 -9.36 5.91
C CYS A 22 20.79 -9.16 4.85
N VAL A 23 21.50 -8.02 4.92
CA VAL A 23 22.64 -7.71 4.03
C VAL A 23 23.78 -8.71 4.24
N THR A 24 24.13 -9.02 5.49
CA THR A 24 25.21 -9.97 5.83
C THR A 24 24.87 -11.39 5.34
N LEU A 25 23.61 -11.79 5.47
CA LEU A 25 23.10 -13.08 5.00
C LEU A 25 22.84 -13.12 3.48
N ARG A 26 23.07 -12.01 2.76
CA ARG A 26 22.83 -11.85 1.31
C ARG A 26 21.41 -12.27 0.90
N ILE A 27 20.42 -11.95 1.72
CA ILE A 27 19.02 -12.22 1.41
C ILE A 27 18.60 -11.31 0.25
N HIS A 28 18.03 -11.90 -0.80
CA HIS A 28 17.57 -11.14 -1.95
C HIS A 28 16.35 -10.28 -1.58
N PRO A 29 16.29 -8.98 -1.95
CA PRO A 29 15.18 -8.08 -1.62
C PRO A 29 13.79 -8.65 -1.98
N ASN A 30 13.63 -9.20 -3.18
CA ASN A 30 12.36 -9.80 -3.63
C ASN A 30 11.82 -10.92 -2.71
N ILE A 31 12.69 -11.62 -1.97
CA ILE A 31 12.26 -12.63 -0.99
C ILE A 31 11.64 -11.94 0.23
N LEU A 32 12.22 -10.83 0.68
CA LEU A 32 11.68 -10.04 1.77
C LEU A 32 10.30 -9.45 1.40
N THR A 33 10.15 -8.94 0.17
CA THR A 33 8.86 -8.53 -0.38
C THR A 33 7.83 -9.66 -0.34
N LEU A 34 8.21 -10.86 -0.79
CA LEU A 34 7.32 -12.02 -0.78
C LEU A 34 6.91 -12.43 0.64
N VAL A 35 7.84 -12.38 1.58
CA VAL A 35 7.56 -12.63 3.01
C VAL A 35 6.57 -11.58 3.54
N GLY A 36 6.75 -10.30 3.21
CA GLY A 36 5.81 -9.23 3.56
C GLY A 36 4.40 -9.50 3.06
N VAL A 37 4.26 -9.95 1.80
CA VAL A 37 2.97 -10.37 1.23
C VAL A 37 2.34 -11.51 2.02
N VAL A 38 3.10 -12.58 2.31
CA VAL A 38 2.59 -13.73 3.09
C VAL A 38 2.11 -13.30 4.47
N ILE A 39 2.84 -12.39 5.13
CA ILE A 39 2.42 -11.82 6.42
C ILE A 39 1.12 -11.02 6.28
N ASN A 40 0.94 -10.26 5.19
CA ASN A 40 -0.34 -9.58 4.92
C ASN A 40 -1.51 -10.54 4.67
N PHE A 41 -1.29 -11.69 4.05
CA PHE A 41 -2.31 -12.74 3.97
C PHE A 41 -2.73 -13.27 5.35
N LEU A 42 -1.79 -13.36 6.31
CA LEU A 42 -2.12 -13.70 7.70
C LEU A 42 -2.95 -12.60 8.36
N ALA A 43 -2.67 -11.32 8.09
CA ALA A 43 -3.51 -10.21 8.58
C ALA A 43 -4.91 -10.25 7.98
N ALA A 44 -5.03 -10.51 6.67
CA ALA A 44 -6.31 -10.70 5.99
C ALA A 44 -7.12 -11.85 6.62
N TRP A 45 -6.46 -12.95 6.97
CA TRP A 45 -7.11 -14.05 7.69
C TRP A 45 -7.61 -13.60 9.07
N GLN A 46 -6.84 -12.83 9.83
CA GLN A 46 -7.32 -12.29 11.10
C GLN A 46 -8.52 -11.35 10.93
N PHE A 47 -8.56 -10.53 9.88
CA PHE A 47 -9.75 -9.75 9.54
C PHE A 47 -10.95 -10.66 9.24
N ALA A 48 -10.77 -11.73 8.47
CA ALA A 48 -11.83 -12.69 8.18
C ALA A 48 -12.43 -13.33 9.44
N GLN A 49 -11.61 -13.51 10.49
CA GLN A 49 -12.03 -14.03 11.80
C GLN A 49 -12.58 -12.95 12.75
N GLY A 50 -12.71 -11.69 12.30
CA GLY A 50 -13.16 -10.57 13.13
C GLY A 50 -12.13 -10.10 14.17
N ARG A 51 -10.87 -10.55 14.07
CA ARG A 51 -9.80 -10.25 15.02
C ARG A 51 -8.99 -9.04 14.55
N PHE A 52 -9.59 -7.86 14.69
CA PHE A 52 -9.04 -6.61 14.16
C PHE A 52 -7.71 -6.18 14.80
N ILE A 53 -7.57 -6.24 16.13
CA ILE A 53 -6.32 -5.82 16.79
C ILE A 53 -5.12 -6.70 16.39
N PRO A 54 -5.22 -8.06 16.41
CA PRO A 54 -4.17 -8.91 15.87
C PRO A 54 -3.85 -8.62 14.40
N ALA A 55 -4.86 -8.40 13.56
CA ALA A 55 -4.65 -8.03 12.15
C ALA A 55 -3.81 -6.75 12.03
N GLY A 56 -4.13 -5.71 12.82
CA GLY A 56 -3.38 -4.45 12.85
C GLY A 56 -1.91 -4.63 13.23
N PHE A 57 -1.61 -5.45 14.25
CA PHE A 57 -0.22 -5.75 14.62
C PHE A 57 0.53 -6.54 13.54
N ILE A 58 -0.13 -7.53 12.92
CA ILE A 58 0.48 -8.29 11.82
C ILE A 58 0.78 -7.37 10.63
N MET A 59 -0.13 -6.45 10.29
CA MET A 59 0.11 -5.44 9.26
C MET A 59 1.29 -4.53 9.59
N LEU A 60 1.48 -4.13 10.86
CA LEU A 60 2.65 -3.35 11.26
C LEU A 60 3.95 -4.11 10.97
N VAL A 61 3.97 -5.41 11.26
CA VAL A 61 5.11 -6.28 10.94
C VAL A 61 5.32 -6.37 9.43
N ALA A 62 4.27 -6.61 8.63
CA ALA A 62 4.38 -6.67 7.17
C ALA A 62 4.97 -5.38 6.58
N ASN A 63 4.51 -4.22 7.05
CA ASN A 63 5.01 -2.91 6.58
C ASN A 63 6.47 -2.66 6.97
N ILE A 64 6.95 -3.25 8.07
CA ILE A 64 8.37 -3.19 8.41
C ILE A 64 9.18 -4.00 7.39
N PHE A 65 8.71 -5.17 6.95
CA PHE A 65 9.38 -5.97 5.91
C PHE A 65 9.42 -5.24 4.56
N ASP A 66 8.31 -4.63 4.13
CA ASP A 66 8.22 -3.80 2.91
C ASP A 66 9.07 -2.51 2.97
N PHE A 67 9.49 -2.08 4.16
CA PHE A 67 10.44 -0.98 4.28
C PHE A 67 11.88 -1.48 4.25
N ILE A 68 12.13 -2.64 4.87
CA ILE A 68 13.44 -3.26 4.95
C ILE A 68 13.91 -3.74 3.56
N ASP A 69 13.03 -4.32 2.75
CA ASP A 69 13.42 -4.84 1.43
C ASP A 69 13.96 -3.75 0.48
N GLY A 70 13.34 -2.58 0.45
CA GLY A 70 13.79 -1.41 -0.30
C GLY A 70 15.13 -0.90 0.20
N LYS A 71 15.34 -0.88 1.53
CA LYS A 71 16.62 -0.49 2.12
C LYS A 71 17.72 -1.51 1.87
N VAL A 72 17.41 -2.80 1.93
CA VAL A 72 18.35 -3.87 1.58
C VAL A 72 18.72 -3.78 0.11
N ALA A 73 17.78 -3.51 -0.80
CA ALA A 73 18.08 -3.33 -2.22
C ALA A 73 19.02 -2.14 -2.49
N GLU A 74 18.84 -1.04 -1.76
CA GLU A 74 19.70 0.15 -1.80
C GLU A 74 21.11 -0.17 -1.28
N GLU A 75 21.23 -0.77 -0.09
CA GLU A 75 22.53 -1.06 0.55
C GLU A 75 23.32 -2.18 -0.16
N THR A 76 22.65 -3.12 -0.81
CA THR A 76 23.30 -4.24 -1.55
C THR A 76 23.59 -3.93 -3.02
N ASN A 77 23.22 -2.74 -3.52
CA ASN A 77 23.27 -2.40 -4.95
C ASN A 77 22.51 -3.41 -5.85
N LEU A 78 21.47 -4.06 -5.31
CA LEU A 78 20.62 -5.00 -6.05
C LEU A 78 19.31 -4.34 -6.55
N ALA A 79 19.18 -3.02 -6.39
CA ALA A 79 18.07 -2.25 -6.95
C ALA A 79 18.00 -2.46 -8.48
N SER A 80 16.84 -2.92 -8.97
CA SER A 80 16.64 -3.24 -10.38
C SER A 80 15.24 -2.83 -10.85
N ARG A 81 15.10 -2.59 -12.17
CA ARG A 81 13.78 -2.29 -12.77
C ARG A 81 12.77 -3.41 -12.55
N PHE A 82 13.24 -4.67 -12.60
CA PHE A 82 12.40 -5.82 -12.31
C PHE A 82 12.00 -5.88 -10.83
N GLY A 83 12.92 -5.56 -9.90
CA GLY A 83 12.61 -5.47 -8.47
C GLY A 83 11.51 -4.45 -8.17
N GLY A 84 11.60 -3.25 -8.75
CA GLY A 84 10.54 -2.24 -8.61
C GLY A 84 9.19 -2.66 -9.21
N PHE A 85 9.20 -3.39 -10.33
CA PHE A 85 8.00 -4.01 -10.88
C PHE A 85 7.46 -5.12 -9.96
N TRP A 86 8.33 -5.97 -9.41
CA TRP A 86 7.96 -7.07 -8.51
C TRP A 86 7.31 -6.55 -7.23
N ASP A 87 7.98 -5.62 -6.54
CA ASP A 87 7.46 -4.90 -5.37
C ASP A 87 6.08 -4.30 -5.67
N SER A 88 5.99 -3.65 -6.85
CA SER A 88 4.73 -3.12 -7.31
C SER A 88 3.65 -4.18 -7.54
N VAL A 89 3.94 -5.37 -8.05
CA VAL A 89 2.91 -6.40 -8.22
C VAL A 89 2.53 -7.00 -6.85
N MET A 90 3.52 -7.24 -6.00
CA MET A 90 3.36 -7.83 -4.68
C MET A 90 2.52 -6.97 -3.73
N ASP A 91 2.75 -5.66 -3.70
CA ASP A 91 1.94 -4.69 -2.98
C ASP A 91 0.45 -4.80 -3.31
N ARG A 92 0.13 -5.08 -4.58
CA ARG A 92 -1.25 -5.19 -5.04
C ARG A 92 -1.88 -6.47 -4.51
N PHE A 93 -1.15 -7.59 -4.49
CA PHE A 93 -1.62 -8.79 -3.79
C PHE A 93 -1.83 -8.54 -2.30
N SER A 94 -0.90 -7.85 -1.63
CA SER A 94 -1.04 -7.44 -0.23
C SER A 94 -2.33 -6.66 0.02
N ASP A 95 -2.53 -5.55 -0.69
CA ASP A 95 -3.69 -4.67 -0.50
C ASP A 95 -5.01 -5.42 -0.77
N LEU A 96 -5.07 -6.19 -1.85
CA LEU A 96 -6.26 -6.96 -2.22
C LEU A 96 -6.60 -8.02 -1.19
N SER A 97 -5.59 -8.69 -0.63
CA SER A 97 -5.81 -9.72 0.39
C SER A 97 -6.54 -9.14 1.62
N LEU A 98 -6.16 -7.94 2.07
CA LEU A 98 -6.77 -7.26 3.21
C LEU A 98 -8.26 -6.96 2.96
N PHE A 99 -8.59 -6.43 1.78
CA PHE A 99 -10.00 -6.19 1.41
C PHE A 99 -10.80 -7.49 1.35
N ILE A 100 -10.23 -8.56 0.79
CA ILE A 100 -10.88 -9.89 0.75
C ILE A 100 -11.19 -10.40 2.17
N GLY A 101 -10.25 -10.25 3.10
CA GLY A 101 -10.46 -10.64 4.50
C GLY A 101 -11.63 -9.90 5.15
N VAL A 102 -11.71 -8.58 4.94
CA VAL A 102 -12.81 -7.74 5.45
C VAL A 102 -14.14 -8.05 4.75
N MET A 103 -14.13 -8.30 3.44
CA MET A 103 -15.30 -8.71 2.68
C MET A 103 -15.87 -10.05 3.18
N TYR A 104 -14.99 -11.03 3.43
CA TYR A 104 -15.40 -12.31 3.98
C TYR A 104 -16.08 -12.14 5.34
N LEU A 105 -15.49 -11.33 6.23
CA LEU A 105 -16.10 -11.02 7.53
C LEU A 105 -17.50 -10.42 7.37
N TYR A 106 -17.67 -9.39 6.53
CA TYR A 106 -18.98 -8.76 6.36
C TYR A 106 -19.99 -9.67 5.67
N SER A 107 -19.54 -10.56 4.79
CA SER A 107 -20.39 -11.60 4.21
C SER A 107 -20.90 -12.57 5.29
N GLN A 108 -20.04 -13.03 6.20
CA GLN A 108 -20.43 -13.88 7.33
C GLN A 108 -21.42 -13.19 8.28
N LEU A 109 -21.28 -11.87 8.45
CA LEU A 109 -22.19 -11.06 9.25
C LEU A 109 -23.51 -10.71 8.54
N GLY A 110 -23.72 -11.17 7.30
CA GLY A 110 -24.92 -10.87 6.51
C GLY A 110 -25.02 -9.41 6.05
N ARG A 111 -23.91 -8.65 6.09
CA ARG A 111 -23.85 -7.23 5.73
C ARG A 111 -23.43 -7.04 4.28
N THR A 112 -24.31 -7.41 3.36
CA THR A 112 -24.08 -7.31 1.91
C THR A 112 -23.79 -5.88 1.46
N ASP A 113 -24.37 -4.88 2.14
CA ASP A 113 -24.07 -3.46 1.97
C ASP A 113 -22.57 -3.17 2.15
N TYR A 114 -21.96 -3.66 3.22
CA TYR A 114 -20.52 -3.46 3.48
C TYR A 114 -19.62 -4.33 2.60
N VAL A 115 -20.08 -5.49 2.14
CA VAL A 115 -19.36 -6.27 1.12
C VAL A 115 -19.24 -5.44 -0.17
N MET A 116 -20.32 -4.79 -0.60
CA MET A 116 -20.30 -3.94 -1.80
C MET A 116 -19.39 -2.73 -1.62
N ILE A 117 -19.45 -2.06 -0.46
CA ILE A 117 -18.56 -0.92 -0.16
C ILE A 117 -17.10 -1.35 -0.19
N ALA A 118 -16.76 -2.50 0.42
CA ALA A 118 -15.40 -3.04 0.41
C ALA A 118 -14.95 -3.41 -1.01
N ALA A 119 -15.82 -3.99 -1.83
CA ALA A 119 -15.53 -4.31 -3.22
C ALA A 119 -15.26 -3.05 -4.07
N PHE A 120 -16.06 -1.98 -3.90
CA PHE A 120 -15.80 -0.71 -4.57
C PHE A 120 -14.50 -0.05 -4.07
N ALA A 121 -14.24 -0.07 -2.75
CA ALA A 121 -13.00 0.44 -2.18
C ALA A 121 -11.77 -0.30 -2.75
N MET A 122 -11.86 -1.63 -2.85
CA MET A 122 -10.85 -2.49 -3.47
C MET A 122 -10.64 -2.14 -4.95
N MET A 123 -11.71 -2.02 -5.73
CA MET A 123 -11.64 -1.64 -7.16
C MET A 123 -10.95 -0.28 -7.33
N PHE A 124 -11.39 0.75 -6.61
CA PHE A 124 -10.81 2.08 -6.73
C PHE A 124 -9.38 2.13 -6.19
N SER A 125 -9.04 1.35 -5.16
CA SER A 125 -7.67 1.18 -4.70
C SER A 125 -6.74 0.71 -5.82
N VAL A 126 -7.12 -0.32 -6.58
CA VAL A 126 -6.34 -0.76 -7.76
C VAL A 126 -6.29 0.33 -8.84
N MET A 127 -7.42 1.00 -9.09
CA MET A 127 -7.47 2.08 -10.07
C MET A 127 -6.55 3.24 -9.74
N THR A 128 -6.31 3.57 -8.46
CA THR A 128 -5.30 4.59 -8.11
C THR A 128 -3.92 4.19 -8.65
N SER A 129 -3.44 2.98 -8.39
CA SER A 129 -2.15 2.50 -8.87
C SER A 129 -2.11 2.37 -10.40
N TYR A 130 -3.17 1.83 -11.00
CA TYR A 130 -3.23 1.62 -12.45
C TYR A 130 -3.25 2.95 -13.22
N THR A 131 -4.06 3.92 -12.80
CA THR A 131 -4.12 5.23 -13.47
C THR A 131 -2.80 5.96 -13.43
N ARG A 132 -2.06 5.88 -12.32
CA ARG A 132 -0.70 6.43 -12.23
C ARG A 132 0.25 5.73 -13.19
N ALA A 133 0.31 4.39 -13.17
CA ALA A 133 1.18 3.64 -14.07
C ALA A 133 0.84 3.89 -15.56
N ARG A 134 -0.45 4.03 -15.88
CA ARG A 134 -0.91 4.34 -17.25
C ARG A 134 -0.56 5.77 -17.65
N ALA A 135 -0.75 6.74 -16.76
CA ALA A 135 -0.35 8.12 -17.00
C ALA A 135 1.16 8.22 -17.23
N GLU A 136 1.98 7.61 -16.38
CA GLU A 136 3.45 7.61 -16.50
C GLU A 136 3.97 6.85 -17.75
N SER A 137 3.11 6.11 -18.46
CA SER A 137 3.42 5.57 -19.80
C SER A 137 3.25 6.57 -20.95
N MET A 138 2.59 7.69 -20.69
CA MET A 138 2.24 8.74 -21.66
C MET A 138 2.87 10.10 -21.33
N ILE A 139 3.01 10.41 -20.03
CA ILE A 139 3.61 11.64 -19.50
C ILE A 139 4.82 11.29 -18.63
N ASP A 140 5.71 12.26 -18.41
CA ASP A 140 6.95 12.03 -17.67
C ASP A 140 6.70 11.60 -16.21
N LYS A 141 5.78 12.28 -15.51
CA LYS A 141 5.45 11.92 -14.13
C LYS A 141 4.05 12.35 -13.69
N CYS A 142 3.35 11.47 -12.99
CA CYS A 142 2.05 11.75 -12.39
C CYS A 142 2.18 11.80 -10.86
N LYS A 143 2.36 13.00 -10.31
CA LYS A 143 2.55 13.23 -8.85
C LYS A 143 1.28 13.68 -8.11
N VAL A 144 0.11 13.59 -8.74
CA VAL A 144 -1.16 14.03 -8.15
C VAL A 144 -1.92 12.88 -7.49
N GLY A 145 -2.90 13.21 -6.65
CA GLY A 145 -3.66 12.26 -5.86
C GLY A 145 -3.24 12.18 -4.40
N PHE A 146 -4.23 12.31 -3.51
CA PHE A 146 -4.03 12.26 -2.06
C PHE A 146 -3.98 10.82 -1.50
N MET A 147 -4.71 9.91 -2.13
CA MET A 147 -4.86 8.53 -1.64
C MET A 147 -3.86 7.60 -2.31
N GLU A 148 -2.62 7.57 -1.80
CA GLU A 148 -1.63 6.58 -2.21
C GLU A 148 -1.67 5.35 -1.28
N ARG A 149 -0.71 4.44 -1.48
CA ARG A 149 -0.63 3.19 -0.73
C ARG A 149 -0.35 3.42 0.76
N PRO A 150 0.61 4.27 1.18
CA PRO A 150 0.89 4.49 2.60
C PRO A 150 -0.33 5.00 3.36
N GLU A 151 -1.06 5.97 2.80
CA GLU A 151 -2.26 6.54 3.41
C GLU A 151 -3.36 5.48 3.56
N ARG A 152 -3.53 4.64 2.53
CA ARG A 152 -4.49 3.52 2.57
C ARG A 152 -4.17 2.52 3.66
N ILE A 153 -2.91 2.10 3.78
CA ILE A 153 -2.49 1.14 4.80
C ILE A 153 -2.73 1.72 6.20
N VAL A 154 -2.35 2.99 6.42
CA VAL A 154 -2.60 3.68 7.68
C VAL A 154 -4.09 3.73 8.01
N LEU A 155 -4.95 4.04 7.03
CA LEU A 155 -6.40 4.03 7.22
C LEU A 155 -6.92 2.64 7.62
N VAL A 156 -6.48 1.58 6.94
CA VAL A 156 -6.86 0.19 7.29
C VAL A 156 -6.38 -0.15 8.71
N MET A 157 -5.17 0.25 9.11
CA MET A 157 -4.68 0.07 10.48
C MET A 157 -5.53 0.83 11.50
N ILE A 158 -5.94 2.07 11.21
CA ILE A 158 -6.87 2.83 12.07
C ILE A 158 -8.18 2.05 12.20
N GLY A 159 -8.71 1.53 11.09
CA GLY A 159 -9.92 0.70 11.09
C GLY A 159 -9.76 -0.56 11.97
N ALA A 160 -8.57 -1.16 11.95
CA ALA A 160 -8.22 -2.31 12.75
C ALA A 160 -8.16 -1.99 14.26
N PHE A 161 -7.40 -0.96 14.66
CA PHE A 161 -7.22 -0.63 16.08
C PHE A 161 -8.43 0.04 16.71
N THR A 162 -9.25 0.75 15.94
CA THR A 162 -10.48 1.40 16.43
C THR A 162 -11.71 0.51 16.35
N ASN A 163 -11.61 -0.65 15.69
CA ASN A 163 -12.74 -1.52 15.36
C ASN A 163 -13.86 -0.76 14.59
N ARG A 164 -13.49 0.24 13.78
CA ARG A 164 -14.41 1.05 12.95
C ARG A 164 -14.16 0.86 11.46
N MET A 165 -13.85 -0.37 11.05
CA MET A 165 -13.51 -0.70 9.67
C MET A 165 -14.55 -0.22 8.65
N GLY A 166 -15.85 -0.32 8.97
CA GLY A 166 -16.92 0.12 8.07
C GLY A 166 -16.86 1.61 7.72
N ALA A 167 -16.57 2.48 8.70
CA ALA A 167 -16.40 3.92 8.45
C ALA A 167 -15.12 4.21 7.65
N VAL A 168 -14.05 3.47 7.96
CA VAL A 168 -12.77 3.57 7.24
C VAL A 168 -12.92 3.17 5.78
N LEU A 169 -13.69 2.12 5.45
CA LEU A 169 -13.94 1.72 4.07
C LEU A 169 -14.61 2.83 3.25
N TRP A 170 -15.55 3.57 3.84
CA TRP A 170 -16.14 4.74 3.19
C TRP A 170 -15.12 5.84 2.91
N VAL A 171 -14.27 6.15 3.90
CA VAL A 171 -13.19 7.13 3.73
C VAL A 171 -12.24 6.69 2.61
N ILE A 172 -11.82 5.42 2.62
CA ILE A 172 -10.95 4.85 1.59
C ILE A 172 -11.60 4.96 0.21
N LEU A 173 -12.87 4.58 0.09
CA LEU A 173 -13.61 4.62 -1.16
C LEU A 173 -13.66 6.05 -1.72
N ILE A 174 -14.12 7.01 -0.93
CA ILE A 174 -14.29 8.41 -1.37
C ILE A 174 -12.93 9.00 -1.78
N LEU A 175 -11.91 8.86 -0.95
CA LEU A 175 -10.58 9.40 -1.25
C LEU A 175 -9.94 8.74 -2.47
N SER A 176 -10.17 7.43 -2.68
CA SER A 176 -9.67 6.71 -3.86
C SER A 176 -10.37 7.17 -5.14
N VAL A 177 -11.69 7.38 -5.10
CA VAL A 177 -12.45 7.94 -6.24
C VAL A 177 -11.93 9.32 -6.61
N VAL A 178 -11.82 10.22 -5.63
CA VAL A 178 -11.29 11.59 -5.85
C VAL A 178 -9.88 11.53 -6.43
N THR A 179 -9.03 10.66 -5.92
CA THR A 179 -7.65 10.50 -6.41
C THR A 179 -7.59 10.00 -7.85
N VAL A 180 -8.45 9.05 -8.23
CA VAL A 180 -8.54 8.58 -9.61
C VAL A 180 -8.97 9.69 -10.56
N LEU A 181 -9.99 10.48 -10.17
CA LEU A 181 -10.46 11.61 -10.98
C LEU A 181 -9.38 12.69 -11.13
N ASP A 182 -8.68 13.03 -10.05
CA ASP A 182 -7.57 13.99 -10.04
C ASP A 182 -6.45 13.56 -11.01
N ARG A 183 -6.06 12.27 -10.98
CA ARG A 183 -5.07 11.70 -11.90
C ARG A 183 -5.51 11.75 -13.36
N ILE A 184 -6.78 11.45 -13.64
CA ILE A 184 -7.33 11.52 -15.01
C ILE A 184 -7.30 12.97 -15.50
N TYR A 185 -7.80 13.91 -14.70
CA TYR A 185 -7.85 15.32 -15.06
C TYR A 185 -6.45 15.91 -15.29
N PHE A 186 -5.51 15.64 -14.39
CA PHE A 186 -4.12 16.08 -14.54
C PHE A 186 -3.48 15.53 -15.82
N THR A 187 -3.69 14.24 -16.11
CA THR A 187 -3.13 13.61 -17.33
C THR A 187 -3.70 14.26 -18.59
N TRP A 188 -5.01 14.51 -18.62
CA TRP A 188 -5.66 15.21 -19.73
C TRP A 188 -5.10 16.62 -19.94
N GLN A 189 -4.91 17.39 -18.86
CA GLN A 189 -4.36 18.74 -18.92
C GLN A 189 -2.95 18.75 -19.51
N VAL A 190 -2.07 17.87 -19.03
CA VAL A 190 -0.67 17.78 -19.50
C VAL A 190 -0.60 17.40 -20.98
N LEU A 191 -1.40 16.42 -21.43
CA LEU A 191 -1.41 16.00 -22.83
C LEU A 191 -1.87 17.13 -23.77
N ASN A 192 -2.92 17.87 -23.41
CA ASN A 192 -3.39 19.00 -24.20
C ASN A 192 -2.37 20.13 -24.29
N SER A 193 -1.66 20.42 -23.18
CA SER A 193 -0.57 21.41 -23.20
C SER A 193 0.58 20.99 -24.12
N GLN A 194 0.92 19.69 -24.17
CA GLN A 194 1.96 19.19 -25.07
C GLN A 194 1.54 19.22 -26.54
N GLU A 195 0.28 18.94 -26.86
CA GLU A 195 -0.23 19.05 -28.22
C GLU A 195 -0.28 20.50 -28.72
N THR A 196 -0.64 21.44 -27.83
CA THR A 196 -0.66 22.88 -28.14
C THR A 196 0.75 23.40 -28.44
N ASN A 197 1.76 22.97 -27.69
CA ASN A 197 3.16 23.40 -27.89
C ASN A 197 3.83 22.81 -29.16
N LYS A 198 3.20 21.82 -29.80
CA LYS A 198 3.68 21.22 -31.05
C LYS A 198 3.13 21.89 -32.32
N ARG A 199 2.09 22.73 -32.19
CA ARG A 199 1.49 23.51 -33.28
C ARG A 199 2.14 24.89 -33.35
#